data_AF-D8LE47-F1
#
_entry.id   AF-D8LE47-F1
#
_cell.length_a   1.000
_cell.length_b   1.000
_cell.length_c   1.000
_cell.angle_alpha   90.00
_cell.angle_beta   90.00
_cell.angle_gamma   90.00
#
_symmetry.space_group_name_H-M   'P 1'
#
loop_
_entity.id
_entity.type
_entity.pdbx_description
1 polymer ?
#
loop_
_entity_poly.entity_id
_entity_poly.type
_entity_poly.pdbx_seq_one_letter_code
_entity_poly.pdbx_strand_id
1 'polypeptide(L)'
;MNRLVRFGAEALKPQRVAGAHKWQTPRVSRRKANVLRKKAIRDGSFGSVVMDADTGKAIGGWDPAWDIFEAPAPRPLRPPKLHKNQRDRAQRAEKITAKLGEQEARLKDLNRVKAVPKPKPEDGTLALLRWLKTSGAAKKR
;
A
#
# COMPACT_ATOMS: atom_id res chain seq x y z
N MET A 1 29.73 -19.49 28.53
CA MET A 1 28.65 -20.31 29.11
C MET A 1 27.31 -19.94 28.49
N ASN A 2 26.67 -20.91 27.85
CA ASN A 2 25.46 -20.73 27.05
C ASN A 2 24.30 -20.27 27.98
N ARG A 3 23.96 -18.97 27.98
CA ARG A 3 22.95 -18.41 28.91
C ARG A 3 21.58 -19.12 28.77
N LEU A 4 21.31 -19.70 27.62
CA LEU A 4 20.13 -20.54 27.35
C LEU A 4 20.17 -21.86 28.12
N VAL A 5 21.34 -22.49 28.28
CA VAL A 5 21.48 -23.73 29.05
C VAL A 5 21.18 -23.49 30.53
N ARG A 6 21.62 -22.34 31.07
CA ARG A 6 21.49 -22.04 32.49
C ARG A 6 20.11 -21.49 32.88
N PHE A 7 19.53 -20.65 32.03
CA PHE A 7 18.31 -19.91 32.34
C PHE A 7 17.13 -20.26 31.43
N GLY A 8 17.32 -21.16 30.46
CA GLY A 8 16.28 -21.60 29.53
C GLY A 8 15.55 -20.44 28.85
N ALA A 9 14.21 -20.53 28.87
CA ALA A 9 13.30 -19.53 28.32
C ALA A 9 13.44 -18.14 28.97
N GLU A 10 13.83 -18.05 30.25
CA GLU A 10 13.96 -16.77 30.94
C GLU A 10 15.07 -15.90 30.35
N ALA A 11 16.08 -16.53 29.74
CA ALA A 11 17.15 -15.80 29.07
C ALA A 11 16.66 -14.96 27.88
N LEU A 12 15.51 -15.34 27.31
CA LEU A 12 14.89 -14.71 26.14
C LEU A 12 13.87 -13.63 26.52
N LYS A 13 13.41 -13.60 27.77
CA LYS A 13 12.39 -12.67 28.27
C LYS A 13 13.06 -11.49 28.98
N PRO A 14 12.53 -10.26 28.84
CA PRO A 14 12.95 -9.15 29.69
C PRO A 14 12.54 -9.43 31.15
N GLN A 15 13.40 -9.05 32.10
CA GLN A 15 13.16 -9.26 33.54
C GLN A 15 12.94 -7.91 34.22
N ARG A 16 11.97 -7.82 35.13
CA ARG A 16 11.79 -6.65 36.00
C ARG A 16 12.67 -6.84 37.24
N VAL A 17 13.54 -5.89 37.52
CA VAL A 17 14.43 -5.95 38.69
C VAL A 17 13.66 -5.49 39.92
N ALA A 18 13.72 -6.24 41.01
CA ALA A 18 13.12 -5.85 42.28
C ALA A 18 13.71 -4.50 42.74
N GLY A 19 12.85 -3.54 43.07
CA GLY A 19 13.24 -2.20 43.50
C GLY A 19 13.61 -1.22 42.38
N ALA A 20 13.67 -1.65 41.11
CA ALA A 20 13.87 -0.74 39.98
C ALA A 20 12.59 -0.53 39.17
N HIS A 21 12.33 0.72 38.79
CA HIS A 21 11.25 1.07 37.86
C HIS A 21 11.56 0.74 36.38
N LYS A 22 12.72 0.13 36.09
CA LYS A 22 13.20 -0.15 34.73
C LYS A 22 13.20 -1.65 34.45
N TRP A 23 12.77 -2.01 33.23
CA TRP A 23 12.90 -3.37 32.71
C TRP A 23 14.34 -3.62 32.27
N GLN A 24 14.91 -4.76 32.68
CA GLN A 24 16.17 -5.23 32.12
C GLN A 24 15.94 -5.91 30.77
N THR A 25 16.88 -5.68 29.87
CA THR A 25 16.92 -6.34 28.57
C THR A 25 17.15 -7.85 28.76
N PRO A 26 16.66 -8.69 27.82
CA PRO A 26 16.85 -10.13 27.91
C PRO A 26 18.34 -10.48 27.91
N ARG A 27 18.69 -11.53 28.65
CA ARG A 27 20.07 -12.02 28.78
C ARG A 27 20.66 -12.46 27.44
N VAL A 28 19.82 -12.86 26.48
CA VAL A 28 20.16 -13.14 25.09
C VAL A 28 19.36 -12.22 24.18
N SER A 29 20.05 -11.46 23.32
CA SER A 29 19.36 -10.58 22.37
C SER A 29 18.61 -11.38 21.32
N ARG A 30 17.52 -10.81 20.79
CA ARG A 30 16.68 -11.46 19.78
C ARG A 30 17.46 -11.95 18.56
N ARG A 31 18.44 -11.17 18.09
CA ARG A 31 19.32 -11.58 16.98
C ARG A 31 20.14 -12.82 17.34
N LYS A 32 20.75 -12.85 18.52
CA LYS A 32 21.55 -14.00 18.99
C LYS A 32 20.68 -15.24 19.15
N ALA A 33 19.49 -15.09 19.73
CA ALA A 33 18.50 -16.15 19.85
C ALA A 33 18.13 -16.75 18.49
N ASN A 34 17.80 -15.92 17.49
CA ASN A 34 17.47 -16.39 16.15
C ASN A 34 18.64 -17.12 15.45
N VAL A 35 19.88 -16.68 15.67
CA VAL A 35 21.07 -17.37 15.14
C VAL A 35 21.23 -18.75 15.78
N LEU A 36 21.06 -18.84 17.10
CA LEU A 36 21.15 -20.10 17.84
C LEU A 36 20.02 -21.06 17.43
N ARG A 37 18.79 -20.56 17.25
CA ARG A 37 17.67 -21.33 16.72
C ARG A 37 17.96 -21.88 15.32
N LYS A 38 18.45 -21.04 14.40
CA LYS A 38 18.82 -21.47 13.04
C LYS A 38 19.94 -22.51 13.04
N LYS A 39 20.93 -22.34 13.92
CA LYS A 39 22.01 -23.30 14.10
C LYS A 39 21.46 -24.64 14.61
N ALA A 40 20.60 -24.63 15.62
CA ALA A 40 19.97 -25.83 16.15
C ALA A 40 19.15 -26.60 15.10
N ILE A 41 18.41 -25.88 14.25
CA ILE A 41 17.67 -26.48 13.12
C ILE A 41 18.63 -27.13 12.12
N ARG A 42 19.71 -26.44 11.75
CA ARG A 42 20.71 -26.98 10.81
C ARG A 42 21.40 -28.22 11.36
N ASP A 43 21.72 -28.21 12.64
CA ASP A 43 22.49 -29.25 13.31
C ASP A 43 21.57 -30.41 13.81
N GLY A 44 20.25 -30.35 13.56
CA GLY A 44 19.27 -31.35 14.01
C GLY A 44 19.00 -31.36 15.51
N SER A 45 19.50 -30.37 16.26
CA SER A 45 19.36 -30.24 17.72
C SER A 45 18.15 -29.38 18.15
N PHE A 46 17.18 -29.21 17.25
CA PHE A 46 15.92 -28.55 17.54
C PHE A 46 14.94 -29.55 18.14
N GLY A 47 14.44 -29.31 19.36
CA GLY A 47 13.59 -30.26 20.09
C GLY A 47 14.36 -31.29 20.93
N SER A 48 15.65 -31.47 20.70
CA SER A 48 16.52 -32.35 21.49
C SER A 48 17.62 -31.54 22.18
N VAL A 49 17.75 -31.67 23.49
CA VAL A 49 18.86 -31.07 24.23
C VAL A 49 20.12 -31.91 23.96
N VAL A 50 21.15 -31.31 23.36
CA VAL A 50 22.44 -31.97 23.13
C VAL A 50 23.21 -31.93 24.45
N MET A 51 23.41 -33.11 25.04
CA MET A 51 24.18 -33.30 26.28
C MET A 51 25.62 -33.67 25.94
N ASP A 52 26.59 -33.11 26.69
CA ASP A 52 27.98 -33.56 26.67
C ASP A 52 28.05 -34.96 27.28
N ALA A 53 28.55 -35.92 26.52
CA ALA A 53 28.71 -37.31 26.97
C ALA A 53 29.65 -37.41 28.18
N ASP A 54 30.68 -36.56 28.24
CA ASP A 54 31.70 -36.62 29.28
C ASP A 54 31.35 -35.81 30.55
N THR A 55 30.53 -34.76 30.41
CA THR A 55 30.25 -33.81 31.50
C THR A 55 28.81 -33.88 32.00
N GLY A 56 27.91 -34.58 31.28
CA GLY A 56 26.48 -34.64 31.57
C GLY A 56 25.76 -33.29 31.50
N LYS A 57 26.40 -32.25 30.95
CA LYS A 57 25.86 -30.89 30.85
C LYS A 57 25.26 -30.66 29.48
N ALA A 58 24.12 -29.97 29.43
CA ALA A 58 23.56 -29.50 28.17
C ALA A 58 24.52 -28.51 27.50
N ILE A 59 24.99 -28.84 26.30
CA ILE A 59 25.91 -28.00 25.49
C ILE A 59 25.09 -27.03 24.66
N GLY A 60 23.97 -27.52 24.14
CA GLY A 60 23.19 -26.85 23.13
C GLY A 60 21.87 -27.55 22.86
N GLY A 61 21.21 -27.06 21.81
CA GLY A 61 19.84 -27.41 21.49
C GLY A 61 18.91 -26.22 21.68
N TRP A 62 17.78 -26.29 21.00
CA TRP A 62 16.72 -25.29 21.06
C TRP A 62 15.42 -25.97 21.41
N ASP A 63 14.79 -25.53 22.49
CA ASP A 63 13.47 -26.02 22.90
C ASP A 63 12.36 -25.30 22.08
N PRO A 64 11.50 -26.04 21.36
CA PRO A 64 10.37 -25.46 20.63
C PRO A 64 9.43 -24.64 21.52
N ALA A 65 9.35 -24.92 22.83
CA ALA A 65 8.55 -24.13 23.76
C ALA A 65 9.08 -22.69 23.95
N TRP A 66 10.32 -22.41 23.52
CA TRP A 66 10.89 -21.05 23.53
C TRP A 66 10.44 -20.21 22.34
N ASP A 67 9.86 -20.83 21.30
CA ASP A 67 9.27 -20.11 20.18
C ASP A 67 7.91 -19.54 20.60
N ILE A 68 7.74 -18.23 20.41
CA ILE A 68 6.45 -17.57 20.61
C ILE A 68 5.65 -17.75 19.33
N PHE A 69 4.74 -18.73 19.31
CA PHE A 69 3.86 -19.01 18.16
C PHE A 69 2.67 -18.03 18.03
N GLU A 70 2.56 -17.04 18.92
CA GLU A 70 1.32 -16.31 19.16
C GLU A 70 1.14 -15.02 18.34
N ALA A 71 1.87 -14.78 17.26
CA ALA A 71 1.48 -13.68 16.38
C ALA A 71 0.35 -14.19 15.46
N PRO A 72 -0.94 -13.90 15.72
CA PRO A 72 -1.98 -14.19 14.75
C PRO A 72 -1.57 -13.52 13.43
N ALA A 73 -1.79 -14.21 12.31
CA ALA A 73 -1.53 -13.67 10.99
C ALA A 73 -2.04 -12.22 10.94
N PRO A 74 -1.24 -11.25 10.44
CA PRO A 74 -1.60 -9.84 10.53
C PRO A 74 -2.95 -9.64 9.85
N ARG A 75 -4.00 -9.53 10.66
CA ARG A 75 -5.33 -9.21 10.15
C ARG A 75 -5.24 -7.80 9.60
N PRO A 76 -5.66 -7.55 8.35
CA PRO A 76 -5.77 -6.18 7.89
C PRO A 76 -6.78 -5.48 8.82
N LEU A 77 -6.27 -4.56 9.66
CA LEU A 77 -7.05 -3.80 10.64
C LEU A 77 -8.21 -3.03 9.99
N ARG A 78 -8.12 -2.78 8.67
CA ARG A 78 -9.07 -1.98 7.92
C ARG A 78 -9.41 -2.70 6.61
N PRO A 79 -10.67 -2.61 6.15
CA PRO A 79 -11.01 -3.04 4.80
C PRO A 79 -10.19 -2.26 3.76
N PRO A 80 -9.90 -2.87 2.60
CA PRO A 80 -9.15 -2.20 1.56
C PRO A 80 -9.89 -0.97 1.05
N LYS A 81 -9.14 0.12 0.81
CA LYS A 81 -9.67 1.42 0.33
C LYS A 81 -10.42 1.36 -1.00
N LEU A 82 -10.26 0.27 -1.78
CA LEU A 82 -10.72 0.11 -3.16
C LEU A 82 -10.10 1.14 -4.14
N HIS A 83 -10.07 0.80 -5.43
CA HIS A 83 -9.59 1.73 -6.46
C HIS A 83 -10.56 2.90 -6.67
N LYS A 84 -10.06 4.01 -7.24
CA LYS A 84 -10.88 5.21 -7.54
C LYS A 84 -12.11 4.88 -8.39
N ASN A 85 -11.96 4.02 -9.41
CA ASN A 85 -13.06 3.61 -10.28
C ASN A 85 -14.18 2.85 -9.53
N GLN A 86 -13.85 2.08 -8.50
CA GLN A 86 -14.81 1.35 -7.68
C GLN A 86 -15.53 2.28 -6.71
N ARG A 87 -14.80 3.22 -6.10
CA ARG A 87 -15.37 4.24 -5.20
C ARG A 87 -16.32 5.20 -5.92
N ASP A 88 -15.94 5.67 -7.11
CA ASP A 88 -16.69 6.70 -7.84
C ASP A 88 -17.74 6.09 -8.79
N ARG A 89 -18.05 4.79 -8.68
CA ARG A 89 -18.94 4.09 -9.61
C ARG A 89 -20.38 4.62 -9.57
N ALA A 90 -20.91 4.84 -8.36
CA ALA A 90 -22.27 5.36 -8.16
C ALA A 90 -22.43 6.77 -8.74
N GLN A 91 -21.50 7.67 -8.40
CA GLN A 91 -21.51 9.05 -8.91
C GLN A 91 -21.38 9.09 -10.44
N ARG A 92 -20.59 8.19 -11.05
CA ARG A 92 -20.53 8.10 -12.52
C ARG A 92 -21.85 7.62 -13.11
N ALA A 93 -22.52 6.66 -12.49
CA ALA A 93 -23.82 6.19 -12.94
C ALA A 93 -24.86 7.31 -12.89
N GLU A 94 -24.95 8.06 -11.78
CA GLU A 94 -25.84 9.22 -11.63
C GLU A 94 -25.61 10.30 -12.70
N LYS A 95 -24.33 10.60 -13.01
CA LYS A 95 -23.98 11.56 -14.07
C LYS A 95 -24.39 11.06 -15.46
N ILE A 96 -24.32 9.76 -15.71
CA ILE A 96 -24.74 9.17 -16.98
C ILE A 96 -26.26 9.22 -17.10
N THR A 97 -27.00 8.83 -16.07
CA THR A 97 -28.48 8.84 -16.09
C THR A 97 -29.03 10.25 -16.25
N ALA A 98 -28.45 11.24 -15.57
CA ALA A 98 -28.82 12.65 -15.75
C ALA A 98 -28.63 13.11 -17.20
N LYS A 99 -27.49 12.79 -17.82
CA LYS A 99 -27.21 13.15 -19.21
C LYS A 99 -28.11 12.45 -20.22
N LEU A 100 -28.52 11.21 -19.94
CA LEU A 100 -29.50 10.49 -20.76
C LEU A 100 -30.87 11.18 -20.72
N GLY A 101 -31.29 11.69 -19.56
CA GLY A 101 -32.53 12.46 -19.43
C GLY A 101 -32.51 13.79 -20.22
N GLU A 102 -31.38 14.48 -20.25
CA GLU A 102 -31.21 15.74 -21.01
C GLU A 102 -31.05 15.54 -22.53
N GLN A 103 -30.94 14.29 -23.00
CA GLN A 103 -30.46 13.98 -24.33
C GLN A 103 -31.42 14.44 -25.43
N GLU A 104 -32.73 14.33 -25.19
CA GLU A 104 -33.77 14.78 -26.12
C GLU A 104 -33.79 16.30 -26.30
N ALA A 105 -33.62 17.05 -25.20
CA ALA A 105 -33.54 18.51 -25.25
C ALA A 105 -32.31 18.96 -26.05
N ARG A 106 -31.15 18.35 -25.79
CA ARG A 106 -29.92 18.58 -26.58
C ARG A 106 -30.12 18.30 -28.06
N LEU A 107 -30.80 17.21 -28.41
CA LEU A 107 -31.11 16.87 -29.81
C LEU A 107 -32.01 17.92 -30.46
N LYS A 108 -33.06 18.38 -29.76
CA LYS A 108 -33.94 19.45 -30.25
C LYS A 108 -33.16 20.74 -30.51
N ASP A 109 -32.30 21.14 -29.59
CA ASP A 109 -31.48 22.34 -29.74
C ASP A 109 -30.46 22.21 -30.88
N LEU A 110 -29.81 21.05 -31.00
CA LEU A 110 -28.92 20.76 -32.14
C LEU A 110 -29.67 20.83 -33.47
N ASN A 111 -30.87 20.26 -33.54
CA ASN A 111 -31.69 20.29 -34.75
C ASN A 111 -32.14 21.72 -35.09
N ARG A 112 -32.49 22.54 -34.08
CA ARG A 112 -32.79 23.97 -34.28
C ARG A 112 -31.59 24.71 -34.86
N VAL A 113 -30.39 24.52 -34.30
CA VAL A 113 -29.15 25.15 -34.80
C VAL A 113 -28.85 24.70 -36.23
N LYS A 114 -29.05 23.42 -36.56
CA LYS A 114 -28.85 22.90 -37.92
C LYS A 114 -29.90 23.39 -38.92
N ALA A 115 -31.12 23.66 -38.45
CA ALA A 115 -32.20 24.18 -39.29
C ALA A 115 -31.96 25.64 -39.70
N VAL A 116 -31.16 26.39 -38.93
CA VAL A 116 -30.70 27.72 -39.36
C VAL A 116 -29.78 27.52 -40.58
N PRO A 117 -30.16 28.03 -41.77
CA PRO A 117 -29.30 27.93 -42.93
C PRO A 117 -27.99 28.63 -42.63
N LYS A 118 -26.87 27.92 -42.76
CA LYS A 118 -25.56 28.54 -42.63
C LYS A 118 -25.48 29.67 -43.64
N PRO A 119 -25.00 30.88 -43.26
CA PRO A 119 -24.81 31.95 -44.22
C PRO A 119 -23.92 31.41 -45.35
N LYS A 120 -24.29 31.71 -46.59
CA LYS A 120 -23.45 31.36 -47.73
C LYS A 120 -22.07 31.96 -47.48
N PRO A 121 -20.99 31.22 -47.74
CA PRO A 121 -19.65 31.78 -47.63
C PRO A 121 -19.59 33.04 -48.50
N GLU A 122 -19.03 34.11 -47.94
CA GLU A 122 -18.84 35.37 -48.65
C GLU A 122 -18.00 35.14 -49.90
N ASP A 123 -18.36 35.80 -51.02
CA ASP A 123 -17.56 35.73 -52.25
C ASP A 123 -16.11 36.08 -51.92
N GLY A 124 -15.16 35.28 -52.43
CA GLY A 124 -13.76 35.32 -52.00
C GLY A 124 -13.12 36.72 -52.09
N THR A 125 -13.61 37.57 -52.99
CA THR A 125 -13.20 38.97 -53.13
C THR A 125 -13.68 39.87 -51.98
N LEU A 126 -14.91 39.69 -51.51
CA LEU A 126 -15.48 40.44 -50.37
C LEU A 126 -14.86 39.99 -49.04
N ALA A 127 -14.62 38.69 -48.89
CA ALA A 127 -13.90 38.13 -47.76
C ALA A 127 -12.48 38.70 -47.66
N LEU A 128 -11.79 38.80 -48.80
CA LEU A 128 -10.44 39.37 -48.89
C LEU A 128 -10.43 40.88 -48.61
N LEU A 129 -11.41 41.64 -49.10
CA LEU A 129 -11.59 43.07 -48.79
C LEU A 129 -11.86 43.32 -47.30
N ARG A 130 -12.70 42.48 -46.68
CA ARG A 130 -12.95 42.54 -45.23
C ARG A 130 -11.69 42.20 -44.45
N TRP A 131 -10.98 41.14 -44.84
CA TRP A 131 -9.71 40.76 -44.23
C TRP A 131 -8.70 41.90 -44.34
N LEU A 132 -8.48 42.49 -45.53
CA LEU A 132 -7.59 43.64 -45.77
C LEU A 132 -7.95 44.88 -44.94
N LYS A 133 -9.24 45.14 -44.72
CA LYS A 133 -9.72 46.21 -43.83
C LYS A 133 -9.42 45.91 -42.36
N THR A 134 -9.60 44.66 -41.92
CA THR A 134 -9.36 44.25 -40.52
C THR A 134 -7.90 43.97 -40.20
N SER A 135 -7.08 43.60 -41.18
CA SER A 135 -5.67 43.23 -41.02
C SER A 135 -4.71 44.42 -41.09
N GLY A 136 -5.23 45.64 -41.33
CA GLY A 136 -4.43 46.85 -41.41
C GLY A 136 -3.53 46.94 -42.66
N ALA A 137 -3.62 45.97 -43.58
CA ALA A 137 -2.78 45.90 -44.78
C ALA A 137 -3.01 47.08 -45.75
N ALA A 138 -4.16 47.77 -45.64
CA ALA A 138 -4.48 48.98 -46.42
C ALA A 138 -3.76 50.26 -45.94
N LYS A 139 -3.03 50.25 -44.81
CA LYS A 139 -2.42 51.45 -44.20
C LYS A 139 -0.99 51.74 -44.68
N LYS A 140 -0.71 51.52 -45.97
CA LYS A 140 0.53 51.98 -46.63
C LYS A 140 0.20 52.62 -47.96
N ARG A 141 -0.06 53.91 -47.94
CA ARG A 141 0.29 54.90 -48.97
C ARG A 141 0.00 56.30 -48.44
#